data_AF-A0A7J8EA22-F1
#
_entry.id   AF-A0A7J8EA22-F1
#
_cell.length_a   1.000
_cell.length_b   1.000
_cell.length_c   1.000
_cell.angle_alpha   90.00
_cell.angle_beta   90.00
_cell.angle_gamma   90.00
#
_symmetry.space_group_name_H-M   'P 1'
#
loop_
_entity.id
_entity.type
_entity.pdbx_description
1 polymer ?
#
loop_
_entity_poly.entity_id
_entity_poly.type
_entity_poly.pdbx_seq_one_letter_code
_entity_poly.pdbx_strand_id
1 'polypeptide(L)'
;MHIMDDWPGYDLNLFTYPQHYYGDLEYVLIPHGIIVDRIERLAKDIMKDIGYCDIMVLCVLKGGYKFCADLVEHLKNISRNSDRFVSMKVDFIRLKSYRNDQSMGEMQIIGGYDLSTLAGKVC
;
A
#
# COMPACT_ATOMS: atom_id res chain seq x y z
N MET A 1 7.19 11.56 5.04
CA MET A 1 6.98 12.56 3.97
C MET A 1 5.75 13.33 4.37
N HIS A 2 5.89 14.63 4.57
CA HIS A 2 4.78 15.53 4.87
C HIS A 2 4.65 16.44 3.65
N ILE A 3 3.47 16.46 3.01
CA ILE A 3 3.18 17.35 1.89
C ILE A 3 2.44 18.54 2.47
N MET A 4 2.90 19.75 2.16
CA MET A 4 2.25 20.98 2.64
C MET A 4 1.03 21.29 1.77
N ASP A 5 0.02 21.96 2.33
CA ASP A 5 -1.23 22.27 1.60
C ASP A 5 -1.01 23.22 0.41
N ASP A 6 0.06 24.02 0.45
CA ASP A 6 0.48 24.94 -0.60
C ASP A 6 1.42 24.30 -1.64
N TRP A 7 1.62 22.98 -1.58
CA TRP A 7 2.48 22.27 -2.53
C TRP A 7 1.88 22.29 -3.95
N PRO A 8 2.55 22.92 -4.94
CA PRO A 8 1.99 23.10 -6.27
C PRO A 8 2.03 21.83 -7.15
N GLY A 9 2.67 20.76 -6.68
CA GLY A 9 2.92 19.57 -7.51
C GLY A 9 4.01 19.78 -8.56
N TYR A 10 4.17 18.79 -9.43
CA TYR A 10 5.07 18.85 -10.59
C TYR A 10 4.30 18.94 -11.90
N ASP A 11 4.87 19.67 -12.87
CA ASP A 11 4.34 19.76 -14.23
C ASP A 11 4.32 18.39 -14.92
N LEU A 12 3.18 18.03 -15.51
CA LEU A 12 2.96 16.78 -16.24
C LEU A 12 3.93 16.58 -17.40
N ASN A 13 4.38 17.67 -18.04
CA ASN A 13 5.28 17.63 -19.21
C ASN A 13 6.69 17.14 -18.85
N LEU A 14 7.02 17.07 -17.56
CA LEU A 14 8.31 16.56 -17.07
C LEU A 14 8.30 15.03 -16.88
N PHE A 15 7.15 14.37 -17.06
CA PHE A 15 6.97 12.94 -16.81
C PHE A 15 6.32 12.22 -17.98
N THR A 16 6.51 10.91 -18.00
CA THR A 16 5.74 10.02 -18.88
C THR A 16 4.49 9.53 -18.15
N TYR A 17 3.35 9.62 -18.80
CA TYR A 17 2.07 9.11 -18.29
C TYR A 17 1.16 8.65 -19.45
N PRO A 18 0.11 7.86 -19.19
CA PRO A 18 -0.74 7.31 -20.25
C PRO A 18 -1.42 8.40 -21.07
N GLN A 19 -1.27 8.33 -22.40
CA GLN A 19 -1.77 9.37 -23.32
C GLN A 19 -3.29 9.57 -23.27
N HIS A 20 -4.06 8.55 -22.89
CA HIS A 20 -5.52 8.65 -22.79
C HIS A 20 -5.99 9.48 -21.58
N TYR A 21 -5.08 9.93 -20.71
CA TYR A 21 -5.37 10.89 -19.63
C TYR A 21 -4.92 12.32 -19.96
N TYR A 22 -4.50 12.58 -21.21
CA TYR A 22 -4.05 13.93 -21.60
C TYR A 22 -5.21 14.92 -21.50
N GLY A 23 -5.01 15.98 -20.70
CA GLY A 23 -6.06 16.98 -20.41
C GLY A 23 -6.97 16.66 -19.23
N ASP A 24 -6.90 15.45 -18.68
CA ASP A 24 -7.71 15.03 -17.51
C ASP A 24 -7.00 15.23 -16.16
N LEU A 25 -5.68 15.49 -16.20
CA LEU A 25 -4.84 15.66 -15.02
C LEU A 25 -4.33 17.10 -14.94
N GLU A 26 -4.20 17.63 -13.73
CA GLU A 26 -3.73 19.00 -13.49
C GLU A 26 -2.21 19.06 -13.26
N TYR A 27 -1.70 18.21 -12.36
CA TYR A 27 -0.29 18.11 -12.01
C TYR A 27 0.02 16.74 -11.40
N VAL A 28 1.32 16.40 -11.30
CA VAL A 28 1.78 15.21 -10.56
C VAL A 28 1.98 15.59 -9.10
N LEU A 29 1.15 15.04 -8.18
CA LEU A 29 1.32 15.30 -6.75
C LEU A 29 2.57 14.59 -6.19
N ILE A 30 2.72 13.29 -6.52
CA ILE A 30 3.83 12.46 -6.07
C ILE A 30 4.32 11.61 -7.26
N PRO A 31 5.56 11.80 -7.73
CA PRO A 31 6.16 10.96 -8.75
C PRO A 31 6.30 9.51 -8.30
N HIS A 32 6.15 8.57 -9.24
CA HIS A 32 6.27 7.14 -8.96
C HIS A 32 7.59 6.75 -8.27
N GLY A 33 8.72 7.34 -8.67
CA GLY A 33 10.02 7.07 -8.05
C GLY A 33 10.05 7.39 -6.55
N ILE A 34 9.48 8.53 -6.15
CA ILE A 34 9.41 8.94 -4.73
C ILE A 34 8.54 7.96 -3.93
N ILE A 35 7.46 7.44 -4.54
CA ILE A 35 6.60 6.44 -3.92
C ILE A 35 7.40 5.15 -3.66
N VAL A 36 8.13 4.66 -4.67
CA VAL A 36 8.96 3.44 -4.55
C VAL A 36 10.03 3.60 -3.47
N ASP A 37 10.78 4.70 -3.49
CA ASP A 37 11.82 4.99 -2.48
C ASP A 37 11.23 5.01 -1.06
N ARG A 38 10.02 5.58 -0.93
CA ARG A 38 9.33 5.63 0.36
C ARG A 38 8.84 4.25 0.80
N ILE A 39 8.33 3.44 -0.12
CA ILE A 39 7.92 2.05 0.17
C ILE A 39 9.13 1.22 0.62
N GLU A 40 10.29 1.36 -0.04
CA GLU A 40 11.51 0.67 0.37
C GLU A 40 11.89 1.02 1.82
N ARG A 41 11.82 2.31 2.17
CA ARG A 41 12.08 2.75 3.54
C ARG A 41 11.07 2.19 4.54
N LEU A 42 9.78 2.20 4.18
CA LEU A 42 8.72 1.61 5.01
C LEU A 42 8.95 0.11 5.24
N ALA A 43 9.37 -0.65 4.21
CA ALA A 43 9.69 -2.06 4.36
C ALA A 43 10.84 -2.30 5.35
N LYS A 44 11.90 -1.47 5.30
CA LYS A 44 13.01 -1.53 6.27
C LYS A 44 12.56 -1.21 7.68
N ASP A 45 11.69 -0.22 7.84
CA ASP A 45 11.17 0.17 9.15
C ASP A 45 10.27 -0.95 9.72
N ILE A 46 9.37 -1.54 8.91
CA ILE A 46 8.57 -2.71 9.31
C ILE A 46 9.47 -3.88 9.72
N MET A 47 10.43 -4.29 8.88
CA MET A 47 11.36 -5.39 9.20
C MET A 47 12.21 -5.15 10.43
N LYS A 48 12.41 -3.89 10.83
CA LYS A 48 13.11 -3.55 12.07
C LYS A 48 12.23 -3.83 13.29
N ASP A 49 10.93 -3.56 13.18
CA ASP A 49 9.99 -3.65 14.30
C ASP A 49 9.42 -5.07 14.47
N ILE A 50 9.18 -5.81 13.38
CA ILE A 50 8.53 -7.14 13.40
C ILE A 50 9.37 -8.27 12.77
N GLY A 51 10.65 -8.01 12.48
CA GLY A 51 11.57 -9.05 12.02
C GLY A 51 11.56 -10.24 13.00
N TYR A 52 11.60 -11.48 12.49
CA TYR A 52 11.50 -12.75 13.24
C TYR A 52 10.09 -13.26 13.60
N CYS A 53 9.02 -12.57 13.20
CA CYS A 53 7.65 -13.08 13.36
C CYS A 53 7.04 -13.54 12.02
N ASP A 54 6.06 -14.44 12.10
CA ASP A 54 5.16 -14.73 10.98
C ASP A 54 4.14 -13.58 10.86
N ILE A 55 4.05 -12.95 9.69
CA ILE A 55 3.18 -11.79 9.47
C ILE A 55 2.07 -12.09 8.46
N MET A 56 0.89 -11.52 8.71
CA MET A 56 -0.24 -11.53 7.79
C MET A 56 -0.39 -10.14 7.16
N VAL A 57 -0.07 -10.02 5.88
CA VAL A 57 -0.28 -8.78 5.11
C VAL A 57 -1.72 -8.76 4.60
N LEU A 58 -2.54 -7.87 5.14
CA LEU A 58 -3.94 -7.72 4.75
C LEU A 58 -4.11 -6.56 3.76
N CYS A 59 -4.27 -6.88 2.47
CA CYS A 59 -4.41 -5.89 1.41
C CYS A 59 -5.86 -5.42 1.25
N VAL A 60 -6.09 -4.12 1.38
CA VAL A 60 -7.40 -3.49 1.13
C VAL A 60 -7.57 -3.18 -0.36
N LEU A 61 -8.52 -3.88 -0.99
CA LEU A 61 -8.90 -3.70 -2.38
C LEU A 61 -9.97 -2.61 -2.57
N LYS A 62 -10.00 -1.93 -3.74
CA LYS A 62 -9.11 -2.15 -4.90
C LYS A 62 -7.83 -1.31 -4.85
N GLY A 63 -7.88 -0.09 -4.29
CA GLY A 63 -6.80 0.90 -4.40
C GLY A 63 -5.46 0.49 -3.79
N GLY A 64 -5.45 -0.40 -2.79
CA GLY A 64 -4.22 -0.80 -2.10
C GLY A 64 -3.36 -1.84 -2.85
N TYR A 65 -3.85 -2.43 -3.96
CA TYR A 65 -3.19 -3.60 -4.55
C TYR A 65 -1.75 -3.32 -5.00
N LYS A 66 -1.49 -2.17 -5.65
CA LYS A 66 -0.18 -1.84 -6.21
C LYS A 66 0.82 -1.54 -5.09
N PHE A 67 0.42 -0.69 -4.14
CA PHE A 67 1.21 -0.42 -2.93
C PHE A 67 1.54 -1.69 -2.16
N CYS A 68 0.54 -2.56 -1.93
CA CYS A 68 0.75 -3.81 -1.21
C CYS A 68 1.72 -4.74 -1.95
N ALA A 69 1.59 -4.86 -3.27
CA ALA A 69 2.49 -5.67 -4.07
C ALA A 69 3.94 -5.17 -3.97
N ASP A 70 4.15 -3.86 -4.14
CA ASP A 70 5.48 -3.26 -4.08
C ASP A 70 6.09 -3.39 -2.66
N LEU A 71 5.29 -3.17 -1.61
CA LEU A 71 5.72 -3.34 -0.22
C LEU A 71 6.13 -4.79 0.08
N VAL A 72 5.30 -5.78 -0.29
CA VAL A 72 5.59 -7.21 -0.09
C VAL A 72 6.88 -7.60 -0.83
N GLU A 73 7.12 -7.05 -2.03
CA GLU A 73 8.35 -7.34 -2.77
C GLU A 73 9.58 -6.79 -2.05
N HIS A 74 9.52 -5.56 -1.53
CA HIS A 74 10.61 -5.02 -0.72
C HIS A 74 10.85 -5.82 0.58
N LEU A 75 9.78 -6.26 1.27
CA LEU A 75 9.91 -7.13 2.45
C LEU A 75 10.57 -8.47 2.10
N LYS A 76 10.18 -9.10 0.99
CA LYS A 76 10.80 -10.34 0.50
C LYS A 76 12.26 -10.14 0.16
N ASN A 77 12.60 -9.01 -0.47
CA ASN A 77 13.98 -8.68 -0.81
C ASN A 77 14.84 -8.51 0.44
N ILE A 78 14.36 -7.84 1.48
CA ILE A 78 15.07 -7.73 2.76
C ILE A 78 15.23 -9.12 3.40
N SER A 79 14.17 -9.92 3.43
CA SER A 79 14.19 -11.26 4.04
C SER A 79 15.12 -12.24 3.34
N ARG A 80 15.37 -12.09 2.04
CA ARG A 80 16.31 -12.94 1.27
C ARG A 80 17.77 -12.51 1.41
N ASN A 81 18.01 -11.23 1.64
CA ASN A 81 19.35 -10.63 1.63
C ASN A 81 19.87 -10.28 3.05
N SER A 82 19.18 -10.73 4.10
CA SER A 82 19.59 -10.50 5.49
C SER A 82 19.35 -11.74 6.34
N ASP A 83 19.98 -11.80 7.51
CA ASP A 83 19.75 -12.86 8.50
C ASP A 83 18.37 -12.75 9.20
N ARG A 84 17.54 -11.78 8.80
CA ARG A 84 16.19 -11.56 9.34
C ARG A 84 15.17 -12.17 8.41
N PHE A 85 14.69 -13.37 8.76
CA PHE A 85 13.63 -14.05 8.02
C PHE A 85 12.25 -13.67 8.57
N VAL A 86 11.30 -13.41 7.67
CA VAL A 86 9.88 -13.18 7.99
C VAL A 86 9.04 -14.05 7.06
N SER A 87 8.27 -14.96 7.64
CA SER A 87 7.26 -15.72 6.89
C SER A 87 6.05 -14.81 6.63
N MET A 88 5.66 -14.65 5.37
CA MET A 88 4.59 -13.75 4.98
C MET A 88 3.43 -14.52 4.36
N LYS A 89 2.22 -14.30 4.88
CA LYS A 89 0.97 -14.64 4.21
C LYS A 89 0.29 -13.36 3.76
N VAL A 90 -0.32 -13.37 2.59
CA VAL A 90 -1.06 -12.23 2.06
C VAL A 90 -2.52 -12.62 1.93
N ASP A 91 -3.41 -11.77 2.45
CA ASP A 91 -4.85 -11.90 2.26
C ASP A 91 -5.44 -10.59 1.73
N PHE A 92 -6.63 -10.67 1.12
CA PHE A 92 -7.25 -9.56 0.41
C PHE A 92 -8.67 -9.34 0.90
N ILE A 93 -8.94 -8.13 1.38
CA ILE A 93 -10.28 -7.71 1.80
C ILE A 93 -10.77 -6.55 0.95
N ARG A 94 -12.08 -6.47 0.77
CA ARG A 94 -12.74 -5.32 0.16
C ARG A 94 -13.62 -4.65 1.19
N LEU A 95 -13.40 -3.35 1.37
CA LEU A 95 -14.20 -2.54 2.27
C LEU A 95 -15.32 -1.87 1.48
N LYS A 96 -16.54 -1.98 1.98
CA LYS A 96 -17.68 -1.17 1.54
C LYS A 96 -18.16 -0.34 2.73
N SER A 97 -17.80 0.93 2.71
CA SER A 97 -18.26 1.93 3.69
C SER A 97 -19.18 2.99 3.06
N TYR A 98 -19.35 2.96 1.74
CA TYR A 98 -20.09 3.97 0.99
C TYR A 98 -21.09 3.33 0.01
N ARG A 99 -22.28 3.93 -0.09
CA ARG A 99 -23.13 3.84 -1.28
C ARG A 99 -23.07 5.22 -1.95
N ASN A 100 -22.39 5.30 -3.08
CA ASN A 100 -22.09 6.56 -3.77
C ASN A 100 -21.27 7.51 -2.90
N ASP A 101 -21.77 8.73 -2.69
CA ASP A 101 -21.18 9.86 -1.96
C ASP A 101 -21.59 9.92 -0.48
N GLN A 102 -22.42 8.98 0.00
CA GLN A 102 -22.87 8.94 1.40
C GLN A 102 -22.28 7.75 2.17
N SER A 103 -21.67 8.07 3.32
CA SER A 103 -21.16 7.07 4.28
C SER A 103 -22.33 6.34 4.94
N MET A 104 -22.29 5.01 4.96
CA MET A 104 -23.39 4.18 5.50
C MET A 104 -23.36 4.03 7.03
N GLY A 105 -22.40 4.64 7.73
CA GLY A 105 -22.24 4.47 9.20
C GLY A 105 -21.76 3.07 9.62
N GLU A 106 -21.96 2.05 8.77
CA GLU A 106 -21.49 0.68 8.94
C GLU A 106 -20.51 0.28 7.83
N MET A 107 -19.41 -0.35 8.25
CA MET A 107 -18.33 -0.81 7.38
C MET A 107 -18.50 -2.31 7.12
N GLN A 108 -18.77 -2.68 5.87
CA GLN A 108 -18.86 -4.08 5.47
C GLN A 108 -17.52 -4.56 4.90
N ILE A 109 -17.00 -5.64 5.48
CA ILE A 109 -15.81 -6.34 4.97
C ILE A 109 -16.29 -7.48 4.07
N ILE A 110 -15.80 -7.52 2.83
CA ILE A 110 -16.17 -8.52 1.82
C ILE A 110 -14.90 -9.15 1.26
N GLY A 111 -14.86 -10.47 1.20
CA GLY A 111 -13.68 -11.21 0.77
C GLY A 111 -12.64 -11.34 1.88
N GLY A 112 -11.59 -12.11 1.61
CA GLY A 112 -10.64 -12.60 2.61
C GLY A 112 -11.02 -14.00 3.10
N TYR A 113 -10.08 -14.69 3.73
CA TYR A 113 -10.41 -15.87 4.54
C TYR A 113 -11.24 -15.44 5.74
N ASP A 114 -11.80 -16.41 6.47
CA ASP A 114 -12.43 -16.12 7.76
C ASP A 114 -11.47 -15.28 8.62
N LEU A 115 -11.91 -14.09 9.04
CA LEU A 115 -11.11 -13.16 9.84
C LEU A 115 -10.73 -13.78 11.19
N SER A 116 -11.39 -14.86 11.60
CA SER A 116 -10.94 -15.69 12.72
C SER A 116 -9.50 -16.19 12.55
N THR A 117 -9.04 -16.37 11.31
CA THR A 117 -7.66 -16.78 10.99
C THR A 117 -6.60 -15.70 11.27
N LEU A 118 -7.02 -14.47 11.58
CA LEU A 118 -6.16 -13.38 12.06
C LEU A 118 -5.93 -13.45 13.58
N ALA A 119 -6.71 -14.26 14.32
CA ALA A 119 -6.58 -14.36 15.76
C ALA A 119 -5.16 -14.81 16.17
N GLY A 120 -4.50 -13.98 16.98
CA GLY A 120 -3.13 -14.23 17.47
C GLY A 120 -2.01 -13.97 16.45
N LYS A 121 -2.32 -13.43 15.26
CA LYS A 121 -1.32 -13.04 14.26
C LYS A 121 -1.00 -11.56 14.33
N VAL A 122 0.25 -11.23 14.05
CA VAL A 122 0.69 -9.86 13.79
C VAL A 122 0.23 -9.49 12.38
N CYS A 123 -0.64 -8.48 12.30
CA CYS A 123 -1.21 -7.94 11.05
C CYS A 123 -0.79 -6.49 10.89
#